data_AF-U9UJE9-F1
#
_entry.id   AF-U9UJE9-F1
#
_cell.length_a   1.000
_cell.length_b   1.000
_cell.length_c   1.000
_cell.angle_alpha   90.00
_cell.angle_beta   90.00
_cell.angle_gamma   90.00
#
_symmetry.space_group_name_H-M   'P 1'
#
loop_
_entity.id
_entity.type
_entity.pdbx_description
1 polymer ?
#
loop_
_entity_poly.entity_id
_entity_poly.type
_entity_poly.pdbx_seq_one_letter_code
_entity_poly.pdbx_strand_id
1 'polypeptide(L)'
;VVRCQRGALRPLAEAYLNYEKHGQSLPNFHGLRDYYALVKRLSLCEMTPENIQMALSRNFGGTENHVKLCELYFGYVLKMFNNHKPWLYKQIPIEQLITSNLDDSDARHLMVIGKSDSIVNLLTYQLRMRDLDPVVILGSQFPDDRDDYYYSVLRRIMMCVETGRPLILTDLEIIYGSLYDLWNQNYIVVGSKDNVKYFTRVALGAYANPMLYVSPNFKCILVMDEKNMASADPPLLNRFEKQKMSINDTLNNKQKLLVENLEESIHWI
;
A
#
# COMPACT_ATOMS: atom_id res chain seq x y z
N VAL A 1 -12.47 -25.98 -13.14
CA VAL A 1 -12.00 -24.88 -12.27
C VAL A 1 -12.59 -23.52 -12.66
N VAL A 2 -12.46 -23.06 -13.92
CA VAL A 2 -12.89 -21.71 -14.36
C VAL A 2 -14.40 -21.42 -14.24
N ARG A 3 -15.30 -22.41 -14.42
CA ARG A 3 -16.76 -22.19 -14.29
C ARG A 3 -17.23 -21.94 -12.85
N CYS A 4 -16.50 -22.42 -11.84
CA CYS A 4 -16.89 -22.25 -10.42
C CYS A 4 -16.52 -20.86 -9.87
N GLN A 5 -15.54 -20.18 -10.49
CA GLN A 5 -15.07 -18.84 -10.08
C GLN A 5 -16.00 -17.71 -10.56
N ARG A 6 -16.68 -17.85 -11.70
CA ARG A 6 -17.57 -16.78 -12.23
C ARG A 6 -18.78 -16.48 -11.35
N GLY A 7 -19.38 -17.50 -10.72
CA GLY A 7 -20.47 -17.29 -9.76
C GLY A 7 -20.01 -16.68 -8.43
N ALA A 8 -18.73 -16.84 -8.11
CA ALA A 8 -18.11 -16.42 -6.87
C ALA A 8 -17.78 -14.92 -6.81
N LEU A 9 -17.65 -14.25 -7.97
CA LEU A 9 -17.31 -12.83 -8.04
C LEU A 9 -18.51 -11.89 -7.85
N ARG A 10 -19.73 -12.37 -8.11
CA ARG A 10 -20.94 -11.53 -7.96
C ARG A 10 -21.16 -11.07 -6.52
N PRO A 11 -21.07 -11.94 -5.50
CA PRO A 11 -21.18 -11.52 -4.10
C PRO A 11 -20.09 -10.52 -3.68
N LEU A 12 -18.88 -10.64 -4.24
CA LEU A 12 -17.79 -9.69 -4.01
C LEU A 12 -18.12 -8.31 -4.60
N ALA A 13 -18.66 -8.27 -5.82
CA ALA A 13 -19.07 -7.03 -6.47
C ALA A 13 -20.21 -6.34 -5.71
N GLU A 14 -21.22 -7.10 -5.29
CA GLU A 14 -22.36 -6.59 -4.50
C GLU A 14 -21.89 -6.04 -3.13
N ALA A 15 -20.97 -6.74 -2.47
CA ALA A 15 -20.35 -6.29 -1.22
C ALA A 15 -19.57 -4.98 -1.40
N TYR A 16 -18.74 -4.89 -2.46
CA TYR A 16 -18.00 -3.67 -2.77
C TYR A 16 -18.94 -2.49 -3.08
N LEU A 17 -19.98 -2.68 -3.90
CA LEU A 17 -20.92 -1.61 -4.24
C LEU A 17 -21.69 -1.09 -3.01
N ASN A 18 -22.03 -1.99 -2.08
CA ASN A 18 -22.63 -1.60 -0.80
C ASN A 18 -21.65 -0.79 0.06
N TYR A 19 -20.40 -1.27 0.17
CA TYR A 19 -19.34 -0.58 0.88
C TYR A 19 -19.04 0.81 0.31
N GLU A 20 -18.93 0.93 -1.02
CA GLU A 20 -18.65 2.18 -1.71
C GLU A 20 -19.72 3.24 -1.44
N LYS A 21 -21.00 2.84 -1.37
CA LYS A 21 -22.14 3.74 -1.14
C LYS A 21 -22.32 4.16 0.31
N HIS A 22 -21.99 3.27 1.26
CA HIS A 22 -22.44 3.43 2.65
C HIS A 22 -21.32 3.33 3.71
N GLY A 23 -20.14 2.82 3.35
CA GLY A 23 -19.12 2.43 4.32
C GLY A 23 -17.84 3.27 4.32
N GLN A 24 -17.67 4.18 3.37
CA GLN A 24 -16.47 5.01 3.30
C GLN A 24 -16.59 6.24 4.20
N SER A 25 -15.70 6.35 5.19
CA SER A 25 -15.60 7.54 6.04
C SER A 25 -15.04 8.76 5.30
N LEU A 26 -14.12 8.51 4.36
CA LEU A 26 -13.56 9.51 3.45
C LEU A 26 -14.03 9.19 2.03
N PRO A 27 -14.62 10.15 1.30
CA PRO A 27 -15.05 9.92 -0.07
C PRO A 27 -13.90 9.40 -0.96
N ASN A 28 -14.15 8.31 -1.69
CA ASN A 28 -13.21 7.72 -2.65
C ASN A 28 -11.85 7.28 -2.06
N PHE A 29 -11.79 6.96 -0.76
CA PHE A 29 -10.59 6.41 -0.12
C PHE A 29 -10.22 5.03 -0.67
N HIS A 30 -11.21 4.17 -0.82
CA HIS A 30 -11.14 2.93 -1.56
C HIS A 30 -11.97 3.05 -2.83
N GLY A 31 -11.41 2.65 -3.96
CA GLY A 31 -12.08 2.72 -5.24
C GLY A 31 -11.90 1.46 -6.07
N LEU A 32 -12.21 1.57 -7.36
CA LEU A 32 -12.21 0.43 -8.27
C LEU A 32 -10.85 -0.28 -8.35
N ARG A 33 -9.73 0.44 -8.16
CA ARG A 33 -8.40 -0.18 -8.16
C ARG A 33 -8.19 -1.13 -6.99
N ASP A 34 -8.73 -0.80 -5.81
CA ASP A 34 -8.71 -1.69 -4.66
C ASP A 34 -9.54 -2.95 -4.92
N TYR A 35 -10.73 -2.77 -5.51
CA TYR A 35 -11.56 -3.89 -5.92
C TYR A 35 -10.92 -4.77 -7.00
N TYR A 36 -10.33 -4.19 -8.05
CA TYR A 36 -9.64 -4.96 -9.09
C TYR A 36 -8.41 -5.69 -8.56
N ALA A 37 -7.66 -5.07 -7.65
CA ALA A 37 -6.52 -5.71 -6.99
C ALA A 37 -6.98 -6.88 -6.08
N LEU A 38 -8.11 -6.75 -5.40
CA LEU A 38 -8.76 -7.85 -4.69
C LEU A 38 -9.10 -8.99 -5.65
N VAL A 39 -9.83 -8.71 -6.74
CA VAL A 39 -10.23 -9.72 -7.73
C VAL A 39 -9.01 -10.40 -8.39
N LYS A 40 -8.00 -9.62 -8.78
CA LYS A 40 -6.74 -10.13 -9.35
C LYS A 40 -6.10 -11.13 -8.42
N ARG A 41 -5.93 -10.77 -7.14
CA ARG A 41 -5.31 -11.68 -6.16
C ARG A 41 -6.12 -12.95 -5.93
N LEU A 42 -7.43 -12.83 -5.82
CA LEU A 42 -8.34 -13.96 -5.66
C LEU A 42 -8.38 -14.87 -6.89
N SER A 43 -8.01 -14.37 -8.07
CA SER A 43 -7.88 -15.19 -9.29
C SER A 43 -6.61 -16.02 -9.32
N LEU A 44 -5.58 -15.64 -8.55
CA LEU A 44 -4.27 -16.30 -8.49
C LEU A 44 -4.18 -17.34 -7.37
N CYS A 45 -5.04 -17.24 -6.35
CA CYS A 45 -5.05 -18.13 -5.19
C CYS A 45 -6.32 -18.97 -5.12
N GLU A 46 -6.27 -20.07 -4.34
CA GLU A 46 -7.49 -20.77 -3.96
C GLU A 46 -8.39 -19.88 -3.10
N MET A 47 -9.70 -19.93 -3.35
CA MET A 47 -10.71 -19.10 -2.67
C MET A 47 -11.07 -19.65 -1.28
N THR A 48 -10.06 -19.77 -0.40
CA THR A 48 -10.27 -20.11 1.01
C THR A 48 -10.63 -18.87 1.82
N PRO A 49 -11.33 -18.99 2.96
CA PRO A 49 -11.62 -17.87 3.83
C PRO A 49 -10.37 -17.10 4.28
N GLU A 50 -9.25 -17.79 4.53
CA GLU A 50 -7.96 -17.21 4.89
C GLU A 50 -7.39 -16.35 3.77
N ASN A 51 -7.39 -16.85 2.53
CA ASN A 51 -6.90 -16.12 1.37
C ASN A 51 -7.79 -14.91 1.05
N ILE A 52 -9.11 -15.05 1.23
CA ILE A 52 -10.05 -13.94 1.07
C ILE A 52 -9.81 -12.89 2.14
N GLN A 53 -9.64 -13.29 3.41
CA GLN A 53 -9.34 -12.37 4.50
C GLN A 53 -8.03 -11.61 4.25
N MET A 54 -6.97 -12.32 3.81
CA MET A 54 -5.69 -11.70 3.45
C MET A 54 -5.84 -10.71 2.29
N ALA A 55 -6.58 -11.08 1.24
CA ALA A 55 -6.80 -10.23 0.08
C ALA A 55 -7.65 -8.99 0.42
N LEU A 56 -8.65 -9.13 1.30
CA LEU A 56 -9.43 -8.01 1.85
C LEU A 56 -8.57 -7.11 2.72
N SER A 57 -7.79 -7.67 3.65
CA SER A 57 -6.91 -6.90 4.55
C SER A 57 -5.85 -6.09 3.79
N ARG A 58 -5.33 -6.64 2.69
CA ARG A 58 -4.37 -5.93 1.83
C ARG A 58 -5.04 -4.82 1.02
N ASN A 59 -6.20 -5.08 0.40
CA ASN A 59 -6.81 -4.11 -0.53
C ASN A 59 -7.78 -3.11 0.10
N PHE A 60 -8.35 -3.40 1.26
CA PHE A 60 -9.29 -2.54 2.00
C PHE A 60 -8.72 -2.12 3.38
N GLY A 61 -7.39 -2.00 3.46
CA GLY A 61 -6.65 -1.54 4.63
C GLY A 61 -6.57 -0.02 4.76
N GLY A 62 -5.71 0.49 5.65
CA GLY A 62 -5.46 1.94 5.76
C GLY A 62 -6.46 2.74 6.59
N THR A 63 -7.56 2.13 7.03
CA THR A 63 -8.53 2.75 7.95
C THR A 63 -8.39 2.16 9.36
N GLU A 64 -8.74 2.94 10.39
CA GLU A 64 -8.70 2.47 11.79
C GLU A 64 -9.66 1.30 12.06
N ASN A 65 -10.78 1.23 11.34
CA ASN A 65 -11.83 0.24 11.56
C ASN A 65 -11.87 -0.85 10.46
N HIS A 66 -10.75 -1.16 9.81
CA HIS A 66 -10.71 -2.10 8.68
C HIS A 66 -11.31 -3.48 9.01
N VAL A 67 -11.11 -4.00 10.23
CA VAL A 67 -11.71 -5.26 10.70
C VAL A 67 -13.23 -5.17 10.68
N LYS A 68 -13.80 -4.17 11.36
CA LYS A 68 -15.25 -3.94 11.42
C LYS A 68 -15.85 -3.71 10.04
N LEU A 69 -15.15 -2.97 9.18
CA LEU A 69 -15.52 -2.77 7.79
C LEU A 69 -15.60 -4.10 7.04
N CYS A 70 -14.55 -4.92 7.13
CA CYS A 70 -14.51 -6.21 6.45
C CYS A 70 -15.61 -7.15 6.97
N GLU A 71 -15.86 -7.18 8.28
CA GLU A 71 -16.94 -7.97 8.87
C GLU A 71 -18.31 -7.50 8.41
N LEU A 72 -18.55 -6.18 8.40
CA LEU A 72 -19.85 -5.58 8.08
C LEU A 72 -20.21 -5.76 6.60
N TYR A 73 -19.28 -5.47 5.69
CA TYR A 73 -19.56 -5.46 4.25
C TYR A 73 -19.19 -6.76 3.55
N PHE A 74 -18.13 -7.44 3.99
CA PHE A 74 -17.60 -8.64 3.34
C PHE A 74 -17.79 -9.93 4.17
N GLY A 75 -18.34 -9.84 5.39
CA GLY A 75 -18.55 -11.01 6.25
C GLY A 75 -19.46 -12.07 5.63
N TYR A 76 -20.48 -11.67 4.86
CA TYR A 76 -21.31 -12.62 4.11
C TYR A 76 -20.50 -13.38 3.04
N VAL A 77 -19.60 -12.69 2.35
CA VAL A 77 -18.71 -13.29 1.35
C VAL A 77 -17.82 -14.34 2.02
N LEU A 78 -17.16 -14.00 3.13
CA LEU A 78 -16.33 -14.93 3.90
C LEU A 78 -17.12 -16.18 4.36
N LYS A 79 -18.35 -16.00 4.85
CA LYS A 79 -19.23 -17.13 5.22
C LYS A 79 -19.56 -18.02 4.03
N MET A 80 -19.88 -17.44 2.88
CA MET A 80 -20.21 -18.20 1.66
C MET A 80 -19.03 -19.09 1.22
N PHE A 81 -17.81 -18.55 1.23
CA PHE A 81 -16.60 -19.31 0.91
C PHE A 81 -16.13 -20.25 2.04
N ASN A 82 -16.72 -20.16 3.23
CA ASN A 82 -16.50 -21.06 4.36
C ASN A 82 -17.61 -22.11 4.51
N ASN A 83 -18.20 -22.60 3.41
CA ASN A 83 -19.33 -23.55 3.44
C ASN A 83 -20.50 -23.08 4.32
N HIS A 84 -20.80 -21.79 4.31
CA HIS A 84 -21.81 -21.12 5.14
C HIS A 84 -21.58 -21.21 6.66
N LYS A 85 -20.41 -21.68 7.10
CA LYS A 85 -20.02 -21.67 8.51
C LYS A 85 -19.57 -20.26 8.93
N PRO A 86 -19.83 -19.85 10.19
CA PRO A 86 -19.29 -18.60 10.71
C PRO A 86 -17.77 -18.53 10.51
N TRP A 87 -17.29 -17.37 10.07
CA TRP A 87 -15.87 -17.07 9.98
C TRP A 87 -15.55 -15.92 10.93
N LEU A 88 -14.63 -16.12 11.86
CA LEU A 88 -14.15 -15.07 12.75
C LEU A 88 -13.04 -14.30 12.04
N TYR A 89 -13.26 -13.02 11.78
CA TYR A 89 -12.24 -12.19 11.17
C TYR A 89 -11.10 -12.00 12.18
N LYS A 90 -9.90 -12.48 11.84
CA LYS A 90 -8.71 -12.28 12.68
C LYS A 90 -7.91 -11.11 12.13
N GLN A 91 -7.60 -10.15 12.97
CA GLN A 91 -6.71 -9.06 12.57
C GLN A 91 -5.35 -9.64 12.16
N ILE A 92 -4.93 -9.35 10.93
CA ILE A 92 -3.62 -9.74 10.41
C ILE A 92 -2.62 -8.68 10.87
N PRO A 93 -1.47 -9.05 11.48
CA PRO A 93 -0.45 -8.09 11.87
C PRO A 93 -0.01 -7.23 10.68
N ILE A 94 0.16 -5.93 10.92
CA ILE A 94 0.51 -4.97 9.86
C ILE A 94 1.82 -5.36 9.15
N GLU A 95 2.79 -5.88 9.90
CA GLU A 95 4.07 -6.35 9.37
C GLU A 95 3.90 -7.48 8.35
N GLN A 96 2.92 -8.36 8.55
CA GLN A 96 2.59 -9.43 7.61
C GLN A 96 1.93 -8.89 6.34
N LEU A 97 1.08 -7.86 6.46
CA LEU A 97 0.46 -7.20 5.30
C LEU A 97 1.50 -6.47 4.45
N ILE A 98 2.39 -5.71 5.10
CA ILE A 98 3.51 -5.00 4.44
C ILE A 98 4.43 -6.02 3.77
N THR A 99 4.85 -7.07 4.49
CA THR A 99 5.70 -8.14 3.95
C THR A 99 5.05 -8.80 2.74
N SER A 100 3.77 -9.16 2.85
CA SER A 100 3.03 -9.77 1.75
C SER A 100 2.89 -8.85 0.54
N ASN A 101 2.84 -7.53 0.70
CA ASN A 101 2.85 -6.59 -0.44
C ASN A 101 4.23 -6.50 -1.10
N LEU A 102 5.29 -6.48 -0.30
CA LEU A 102 6.67 -6.41 -0.80
C LEU A 102 7.07 -7.66 -1.59
N ASP A 103 6.60 -8.83 -1.16
CA ASP A 103 6.89 -10.13 -1.81
C ASP A 103 6.04 -10.39 -3.06
N ASP A 104 5.03 -9.57 -3.30
CA ASP A 104 4.08 -9.72 -4.39
C ASP A 104 4.45 -8.76 -5.53
N SER A 105 5.19 -9.24 -6.54
CA SER A 105 5.63 -8.43 -7.68
C SER A 105 4.48 -7.76 -8.44
N ASP A 106 3.27 -8.34 -8.36
CA ASP A 106 2.06 -7.88 -9.02
C ASP A 106 1.25 -6.88 -8.19
N ALA A 107 1.65 -6.63 -6.94
CA ALA A 107 1.00 -5.69 -6.06
C ALA A 107 1.29 -4.24 -6.44
N ARG A 108 0.28 -3.40 -6.19
CA ARG A 108 0.44 -1.95 -6.16
C ARG A 108 1.52 -1.56 -5.16
N HIS A 109 2.15 -0.42 -5.42
CA HIS A 109 3.00 0.22 -4.42
C HIS A 109 2.21 0.48 -3.13
N LEU A 110 2.94 0.60 -2.03
CA LEU A 110 2.37 0.67 -0.70
C LEU A 110 2.27 2.12 -0.22
N MET A 111 1.16 2.48 0.40
CA MET A 111 0.99 3.70 1.16
C MET A 111 0.85 3.32 2.63
N VAL A 112 1.73 3.83 3.49
CA VAL A 112 1.67 3.62 4.94
C VAL A 112 1.24 4.91 5.61
N ILE A 113 0.10 4.86 6.29
CA ILE A 113 -0.55 5.99 6.95
C ILE A 113 -0.24 5.93 8.45
N GLY A 114 0.27 7.02 9.02
CA GLY A 114 0.57 7.09 10.45
C GLY A 114 1.31 8.38 10.81
N LYS A 115 2.00 8.41 11.96
CA LYS A 115 2.87 9.53 12.33
C LYS A 115 4.17 9.45 11.54
N SER A 116 4.31 10.27 10.50
CA SER A 116 5.32 10.14 9.43
C SER A 116 6.73 9.85 9.95
N ASP A 117 7.25 10.68 10.86
CA ASP A 117 8.62 10.57 11.39
C ASP A 117 8.91 9.21 12.07
N SER A 118 7.93 8.68 12.81
CA SER A 118 8.08 7.40 13.51
C SER A 118 8.01 6.24 12.52
N ILE A 119 7.13 6.33 11.54
CA ILE A 119 6.87 5.27 10.56
C ILE A 119 8.03 5.11 9.57
N VAL A 120 8.64 6.20 9.10
CA VAL A 120 9.80 6.13 8.19
C VAL A 120 10.95 5.35 8.83
N ASN A 121 11.28 5.64 10.09
CA ASN A 121 12.37 4.96 10.80
C ASN A 121 12.07 3.48 11.01
N LEU A 122 10.83 3.17 11.37
CA LEU A 122 10.36 1.81 11.64
C LEU A 122 10.36 0.94 10.37
N LEU A 123 9.84 1.47 9.25
CA LEU A 123 9.90 0.80 7.95
C LEU A 123 11.34 0.60 7.50
N THR A 124 12.20 1.61 7.65
CA THR A 124 13.62 1.51 7.31
C THR A 124 14.30 0.38 8.09
N TYR A 125 14.04 0.29 9.39
CA TYR A 125 14.54 -0.79 10.24
C TYR A 125 14.00 -2.16 9.78
N GLN A 126 12.70 -2.30 9.58
CA GLN A 126 12.07 -3.55 9.16
C GLN A 126 12.60 -4.04 7.79
N LEU A 127 12.81 -3.13 6.83
CA LEU A 127 13.38 -3.49 5.54
C LEU A 127 14.84 -3.94 5.67
N ARG A 128 15.66 -3.26 6.48
CA ARG A 128 17.05 -3.66 6.74
C ARG A 128 17.16 -5.02 7.44
N MET A 129 16.24 -5.32 8.35
CA MET A 129 16.15 -6.65 8.98
C MET A 129 15.86 -7.77 7.97
N ARG A 130 15.37 -7.43 6.78
CA ARG A 130 15.12 -8.35 5.66
C ARG A 130 16.23 -8.32 4.60
N ASP A 131 17.39 -7.75 4.92
CA ASP A 131 18.51 -7.56 3.98
C ASP A 131 18.14 -6.70 2.76
N LEU A 132 17.16 -5.81 2.94
CA LEU A 132 16.81 -4.79 1.95
C LEU A 132 17.47 -3.47 2.35
N ASP A 133 18.03 -2.76 1.37
CA ASP A 133 18.64 -1.44 1.59
C ASP A 133 17.78 -0.32 0.97
N PRO A 134 16.75 0.16 1.72
CA PRO A 134 15.85 1.17 1.21
C PRO A 134 16.51 2.54 1.10
N VAL A 135 16.21 3.26 0.02
CA VAL A 135 16.52 4.67 -0.10
C VAL A 135 15.37 5.48 0.47
N VAL A 136 15.66 6.30 1.48
CA VAL A 136 14.70 7.24 2.06
C VAL A 136 14.87 8.62 1.41
N ILE A 137 13.78 9.20 0.94
CA ILE A 137 13.74 10.58 0.45
C ILE A 137 12.63 11.32 1.20
N LEU A 138 13.04 12.35 1.93
CA LEU A 138 12.17 13.28 2.64
C LEU A 138 12.06 14.55 1.82
N GLY A 139 10.84 15.06 1.64
CA GLY A 139 10.61 16.35 0.98
C GLY A 139 11.25 17.53 1.69
N SER A 140 11.87 18.43 0.94
CA SER A 140 12.26 19.73 1.47
C SER A 140 11.01 20.54 1.77
N GLN A 141 10.91 21.03 3.00
CA GLN A 141 9.86 21.95 3.43
C GLN A 141 10.24 23.42 3.16
N PHE A 142 11.41 23.67 2.55
CA PHE A 142 11.91 25.01 2.29
C PHE A 142 11.50 25.50 0.89
N PRO A 143 10.82 26.66 0.81
CA PRO A 143 10.28 27.17 -0.45
C PRO A 143 11.33 27.69 -1.44
N ASP A 144 12.60 27.81 -1.06
CA ASP A 144 13.65 28.39 -1.89
C ASP A 144 14.44 27.36 -2.73
N ASP A 145 14.25 26.06 -2.47
CA ASP A 145 15.04 24.99 -3.10
C ASP A 145 14.46 24.41 -4.41
N ARG A 146 13.37 24.98 -4.94
CA ARG A 146 12.38 24.21 -5.74
C ARG A 146 12.92 23.46 -6.96
N ASP A 147 13.64 24.10 -7.88
CA ASP A 147 13.94 23.47 -9.18
C ASP A 147 15.11 22.48 -9.11
N ASP A 148 16.25 22.88 -8.56
CA ASP A 148 17.42 21.99 -8.43
C ASP A 148 17.13 20.80 -7.51
N TYR A 149 16.37 21.03 -6.42
CA TYR A 149 15.90 19.97 -5.55
C TYR A 149 14.99 18.99 -6.30
N TYR A 150 13.99 19.50 -7.03
CA TYR A 150 13.04 18.68 -7.78
C TYR A 150 13.76 17.73 -8.76
N TYR A 151 14.70 18.24 -9.56
CA TYR A 151 15.45 17.41 -10.51
C TYR A 151 16.37 16.41 -9.80
N SER A 152 17.03 16.82 -8.71
CA SER A 152 17.93 15.93 -7.96
C SER A 152 17.17 14.76 -7.33
N VAL A 153 15.99 15.02 -6.76
CA VAL A 153 15.13 13.98 -6.18
C VAL A 153 14.58 13.07 -7.26
N LEU A 154 14.05 13.61 -8.36
CA LEU A 154 13.57 12.79 -9.46
C LEU A 154 14.64 11.85 -10.00
N ARG A 155 15.89 12.32 -10.18
CA ARG A 155 17.01 11.47 -10.58
C ARG A 155 17.28 10.35 -9.58
N ARG A 156 17.26 10.64 -8.28
CA ARG A 156 17.41 9.61 -7.23
C ARG A 156 16.30 8.57 -7.29
N ILE A 157 15.05 8.98 -7.51
CA ILE A 157 13.92 8.08 -7.69
C ILE A 157 14.11 7.21 -8.92
N MET A 158 14.45 7.80 -10.07
CA MET A 158 14.70 7.05 -11.31
C MET A 158 15.77 5.98 -11.14
N MET A 159 16.88 6.29 -10.48
CA MET A 159 17.91 5.30 -10.17
C MET A 159 17.38 4.14 -9.31
N CYS A 160 16.52 4.41 -8.32
CA CYS A 160 15.92 3.36 -7.49
C CYS A 160 14.98 2.46 -8.31
N VAL A 161 14.19 3.05 -9.21
CA VAL A 161 13.29 2.32 -10.12
C VAL A 161 14.09 1.37 -11.03
N GLU A 162 15.16 1.84 -11.64
CA GLU A 162 15.98 1.04 -12.57
C GLU A 162 16.76 -0.06 -11.85
N THR A 163 17.30 0.24 -10.66
CA THR A 163 18.09 -0.72 -9.87
C THR A 163 17.22 -1.68 -9.05
N GLY A 164 15.92 -1.41 -8.92
CA GLY A 164 15.02 -2.18 -8.07
C GLY A 164 15.25 -1.97 -6.58
N ARG A 165 15.93 -0.89 -6.18
CA ARG A 165 16.12 -0.57 -4.76
C ARG A 165 14.79 -0.09 -4.15
N PRO A 166 14.38 -0.64 -2.99
CA PRO A 166 13.18 -0.17 -2.30
C PRO A 166 13.28 1.33 -2.00
N LEU A 167 12.17 2.03 -2.15
CA LEU A 167 12.12 3.48 -2.03
C LEU A 167 11.07 3.88 -1.00
N ILE A 168 11.46 4.65 0.02
CA ILE A 168 10.55 5.26 0.98
C ILE A 168 10.48 6.75 0.67
N LEU A 169 9.26 7.24 0.39
CA LEU A 169 8.97 8.64 0.09
C LEU A 169 8.08 9.23 1.18
N THR A 170 8.32 10.47 1.58
CA THR A 170 7.40 11.25 2.40
C THR A 170 7.53 12.73 2.08
N ASP A 171 6.42 13.48 2.21
CA ASP A 171 6.36 14.93 1.99
C ASP A 171 6.82 15.44 0.61
N LEU A 172 6.65 14.65 -0.46
CA LEU A 172 7.15 14.96 -1.81
C LEU A 172 6.04 15.36 -2.80
N GLU A 173 5.02 16.08 -2.35
CA GLU A 173 3.83 16.43 -3.14
C GLU A 173 4.17 17.08 -4.49
N ILE A 174 5.19 17.93 -4.52
CA ILE A 174 5.70 18.60 -5.72
C ILE A 174 6.13 17.62 -6.84
N ILE A 175 6.45 16.37 -6.51
CA ILE A 175 6.95 15.34 -7.44
C ILE A 175 5.88 14.31 -7.80
N TYR A 176 4.77 14.23 -7.06
CA TYR A 176 3.76 13.18 -7.25
C TYR A 176 3.14 13.20 -8.65
N GLY A 177 2.95 14.39 -9.22
CA GLY A 177 2.48 14.55 -10.61
C GLY A 177 3.42 13.90 -11.63
N SER A 178 4.73 13.92 -11.38
CA SER A 178 5.74 13.34 -12.28
C SER A 178 5.81 11.82 -12.24
N LEU A 179 5.45 11.24 -11.11
CA LEU A 179 5.49 9.79 -10.88
C LEU A 179 4.16 9.11 -11.22
N TYR A 180 3.23 9.85 -11.82
CA TYR A 180 1.89 9.39 -12.14
C TYR A 180 1.90 8.05 -12.89
N ASP A 181 2.62 7.97 -14.00
CA ASP A 181 2.68 6.75 -14.83
C ASP A 181 3.38 5.59 -14.12
N LEU A 182 4.43 5.89 -13.33
CA LEU A 182 5.14 4.90 -12.53
C LEU A 182 4.19 4.21 -11.54
N TRP A 183 3.40 5.00 -10.79
CA TRP A 183 2.47 4.49 -9.80
C TRP A 183 1.17 3.94 -10.38
N ASN A 184 0.86 4.34 -11.61
CA ASN A 184 -0.26 3.77 -12.34
C ASN A 184 -0.02 2.30 -12.73
N GLN A 185 1.25 1.86 -12.77
CA GLN A 185 1.67 0.51 -13.19
C GLN A 185 1.17 0.09 -14.58
N ASN A 186 0.85 1.06 -15.44
CA ASN A 186 0.50 0.83 -16.83
C ASN A 186 1.78 0.81 -17.69
N TYR A 187 2.66 -0.15 -17.42
CA TYR A 187 3.98 -0.20 -18.05
C TYR A 187 3.91 -0.64 -19.51
N ILE A 188 4.79 -0.04 -20.31
CA ILE A 188 5.08 -0.45 -21.68
C ILE A 188 5.91 -1.73 -21.61
N VAL A 189 5.38 -2.80 -22.19
CA VAL A 189 6.01 -4.12 -22.20
C VAL A 189 6.83 -4.26 -23.47
N VAL A 190 8.13 -4.52 -23.34
CA VAL A 190 9.06 -4.69 -24.46
C VAL A 190 9.83 -6.00 -24.27
N GLY A 191 9.98 -6.78 -25.34
CA GLY A 191 10.76 -8.03 -25.32
C GLY A 191 9.95 -9.25 -25.77
N SER A 192 10.58 -10.41 -25.70
CA SER A 192 9.94 -11.71 -25.95
C SER A 192 9.32 -12.27 -24.67
N LYS A 193 8.50 -13.33 -24.79
CA LYS A 193 7.87 -14.00 -23.63
C LYS A 193 8.88 -14.43 -22.56
N ASP A 194 10.10 -14.77 -22.96
CA ASP A 194 11.15 -15.27 -22.05
C ASP A 194 12.05 -14.15 -21.51
N ASN A 195 11.92 -12.92 -22.01
CA ASN A 195 12.73 -11.77 -21.58
C ASN A 195 11.89 -10.48 -21.64
N VAL A 196 10.85 -10.45 -20.80
CA VAL A 196 9.93 -9.32 -20.70
C VAL A 196 10.57 -8.19 -19.90
N LYS A 197 10.59 -6.99 -20.46
CA LYS A 197 11.03 -5.76 -19.78
C LYS A 197 9.88 -4.77 -19.69
N TYR A 198 9.79 -4.10 -18.54
CA TYR A 198 8.78 -3.10 -18.25
C TYR A 198 9.40 -1.71 -18.31
N PHE A 199 8.70 -0.77 -18.94
CA PHE A 199 9.11 0.63 -19.03
C PHE A 199 7.96 1.55 -18.62
N THR A 200 8.29 2.64 -17.94
CA THR A 200 7.36 3.73 -17.62
C THR A 200 7.86 5.04 -18.17
N ARG A 201 7.01 6.06 -18.19
CA ARG A 201 7.42 7.45 -18.38
C ARG A 201 7.48 8.14 -17.02
N VAL A 202 8.40 9.09 -16.88
CA VAL A 202 8.45 10.01 -15.74
C VAL A 202 8.49 11.42 -16.28
N ALA A 203 7.57 12.28 -15.86
CA ALA A 203 7.55 13.66 -16.35
C ALA A 203 8.64 14.48 -15.64
N LEU A 204 9.53 15.07 -16.44
CA LEU A 204 10.65 15.88 -15.99
C LEU A 204 10.47 17.29 -16.59
N GLY A 205 9.78 18.15 -15.84
CA GLY A 205 9.34 19.46 -16.34
C GLY A 205 8.28 19.35 -17.45
N ALA A 206 8.14 20.41 -18.25
CA ALA A 206 7.06 20.52 -19.24
C ALA A 206 7.27 19.72 -20.53
N TYR A 207 8.51 19.30 -20.83
CA TYR A 207 8.87 18.81 -22.16
C TYR A 207 9.62 17.48 -22.18
N ALA A 208 10.19 17.03 -21.05
CA ALA A 208 10.92 15.76 -21.01
C ALA A 208 10.07 14.68 -20.34
N ASN A 209 9.83 13.58 -21.07
CA ASN A 209 9.15 12.39 -20.57
C ASN A 209 10.03 11.15 -20.86
N PRO A 210 11.21 11.03 -20.23
CA PRO A 210 12.11 9.89 -20.46
C PRO A 210 11.39 8.55 -20.25
N MET A 211 11.73 7.58 -21.09
CA MET A 211 11.39 6.19 -20.83
C MET A 211 12.37 5.60 -19.83
N LEU A 212 11.82 5.05 -18.76
CA LEU A 212 12.56 4.52 -17.62
C LEU A 212 12.29 3.02 -17.51
N TYR A 213 13.36 2.22 -17.44
CA TYR A 213 13.22 0.79 -17.16
C TYR A 213 12.72 0.60 -15.72
N VAL A 214 11.71 -0.24 -15.54
CA VAL A 214 11.18 -0.61 -14.22
C VAL A 214 11.69 -1.99 -13.87
N SER A 215 12.54 -2.06 -12.85
CA SER A 215 12.98 -3.34 -12.29
C SER A 215 11.78 -4.12 -11.72
N PRO A 216 11.68 -5.44 -11.97
CA PRO A 216 10.60 -6.26 -11.41
C PRO A 216 10.62 -6.32 -9.87
N ASN A 217 11.78 -6.02 -9.27
CA ASN A 217 11.96 -5.99 -7.81
C ASN A 217 11.66 -4.61 -7.20
N PHE A 218 11.36 -3.60 -8.02
CA PHE A 218 11.14 -2.25 -7.52
C PHE A 218 9.85 -2.15 -6.70
N LYS A 219 9.98 -1.63 -5.47
CA LYS A 219 8.86 -1.30 -4.59
C LYS A 219 9.01 0.10 -4.02
N CYS A 220 7.95 0.89 -4.19
CA CYS A 220 7.80 2.20 -3.58
C CYS A 220 6.87 2.10 -2.37
N ILE A 221 7.26 2.73 -1.27
CA ILE A 221 6.46 2.94 -0.08
C ILE A 221 6.30 4.45 0.12
N LEU A 222 5.07 4.93 0.02
CA LEU A 222 4.70 6.31 0.30
C LEU A 222 4.22 6.42 1.75
N VAL A 223 4.97 7.13 2.59
CA VAL A 223 4.55 7.42 3.97
C VAL A 223 3.75 8.71 3.99
N MET A 224 2.51 8.62 4.46
CA MET A 224 1.57 9.72 4.55
C MET A 224 1.24 10.01 6.02
N ASP A 225 1.37 11.27 6.43
CA ASP A 225 0.90 11.70 7.75
C ASP A 225 -0.62 11.59 7.81
N GLU A 226 -1.14 10.99 8.88
CA GLU A 226 -2.59 10.85 9.10
C GLU A 226 -3.34 12.18 9.09
N LYS A 227 -2.69 13.30 9.43
CA LYS A 227 -3.28 14.65 9.36
C LYS A 227 -3.57 15.09 7.93
N ASN A 228 -2.78 14.61 6.97
CA ASN A 228 -2.91 14.98 5.55
C ASN A 228 -3.92 14.10 4.82
N MET A 229 -4.54 13.11 5.49
CA MET A 229 -5.47 12.19 4.87
C MET A 229 -6.72 12.87 4.31
N ALA A 230 -7.23 13.89 5.00
CA ALA A 230 -8.44 14.59 4.59
C ALA A 230 -8.22 15.47 3.34
N SER A 231 -6.99 15.91 3.09
CA SER A 231 -6.60 16.73 1.93
C SER A 231 -5.97 15.91 0.79
N ALA A 232 -5.76 14.61 0.99
CA ALA A 232 -5.13 13.76 -0.01
C ALA A 232 -6.02 13.60 -1.25
N ASP A 233 -5.42 13.78 -2.43
CA ASP A 233 -6.10 13.62 -3.71
C ASP A 233 -6.59 12.16 -3.90
N PRO A 234 -7.89 11.89 -4.10
CA PRO A 234 -8.38 10.52 -4.21
C PRO A 234 -7.72 9.67 -5.33
N PRO A 235 -7.40 10.20 -6.52
CA PRO A 235 -6.56 9.53 -7.50
C PRO A 235 -5.23 9.02 -6.94
N LEU A 236 -4.55 9.77 -6.06
CA LEU A 236 -3.34 9.29 -5.39
C LEU A 236 -3.64 8.09 -4.50
N LEU A 237 -4.62 8.20 -3.60
CA LEU A 237 -5.02 7.13 -2.68
C LEU A 237 -5.37 5.82 -3.41
N ASN A 238 -6.02 5.92 -4.56
CA ASN A 238 -6.44 4.76 -5.35
C ASN A 238 -5.28 4.03 -6.05
N ARG A 239 -4.14 4.71 -6.32
CA ARG A 239 -2.97 4.06 -6.94
C ARG A 239 -2.19 3.16 -5.99
N PHE A 240 -2.35 3.37 -4.69
CA PHE A 240 -1.60 2.62 -3.67
C PHE A 240 -2.47 1.61 -2.93
N GLU A 241 -1.86 0.47 -2.59
CA GLU A 241 -2.35 -0.38 -1.51
C GLU A 241 -2.12 0.36 -0.18
N LYS A 242 -3.13 0.46 0.69
CA LYS A 242 -3.06 1.33 1.87
C LYS A 242 -3.02 0.51 3.15
N GLN A 243 -2.15 0.88 4.06
CA GLN A 243 -1.99 0.25 5.37
C GLN A 243 -1.83 1.34 6.44
N LYS A 244 -2.54 1.20 7.57
CA LYS A 244 -2.40 2.13 8.71
C LYS A 244 -1.46 1.48 9.72
N MET A 245 -0.48 2.23 10.17
CA MET A 245 0.57 1.75 11.05
C MET A 245 0.78 2.73 12.19
N SER A 246 0.85 2.20 13.40
CA SER A 246 1.29 2.89 14.60
C SER A 246 2.49 2.19 15.21
N ILE A 247 3.21 2.85 16.11
CA ILE A 247 4.33 2.23 16.81
C ILE A 247 3.88 0.98 17.59
N ASN A 248 2.68 1.04 18.18
CA ASN A 248 2.08 -0.04 18.95
C ASN A 248 1.83 -1.31 18.13
N ASP A 249 1.71 -1.20 16.81
CA ASP A 249 1.52 -2.37 15.94
C ASP A 249 2.80 -3.18 15.74
N THR A 250 3.96 -2.61 16.06
CA THR A 250 5.29 -3.26 15.91
C THR A 250 5.90 -3.73 17.22
N LEU A 251 5.35 -3.26 18.34
CA LEU A 251 5.81 -3.71 19.65
C LEU A 251 5.32 -5.13 19.90
N ASN A 252 6.23 -6.02 20.28
CA ASN A 252 5.84 -7.32 20.82
C ASN A 252 5.25 -7.16 22.24
N ASN A 253 4.59 -8.19 22.76
CA ASN A 253 3.90 -8.12 24.06
C ASN A 253 4.83 -7.71 25.22
N LYS A 254 6.12 -8.10 25.19
CA LYS A 254 7.08 -7.69 26.22
C LYS A 254 7.43 -6.21 26.11
N GLN A 255 7.61 -5.71 24.88
CA GLN A 255 7.86 -4.29 24.63
C GLN A 255 6.65 -3.43 24.97
N LYS A 256 5.42 -3.89 24.70
CA LYS A 256 4.19 -3.20 25.12
C LYS A 256 4.12 -3.05 26.63
N LEU A 257 4.36 -4.14 27.37
CA LEU A 257 4.40 -4.11 28.83
C LEU A 257 5.47 -3.15 29.37
N LEU A 258 6.64 -3.09 28.71
CA LEU A 258 7.70 -2.15 29.07
C LEU A 258 7.28 -0.69 28.83
N VAL A 259 6.60 -0.39 27.72
CA VAL A 259 6.09 0.95 27.43
C VAL A 259 5.04 1.35 28.46
N GLU A 260 4.10 0.48 28.80
CA GLU A 260 3.09 0.71 29.85
C GLU A 260 3.75 1.05 31.20
N ASN A 261 4.75 0.25 31.62
CA ASN A 261 5.48 0.50 32.87
C ASN A 261 6.27 1.84 32.86
N LEU A 262 6.82 2.22 31.70
CA LEU A 262 7.54 3.48 31.54
C LEU A 262 6.59 4.68 31.58
N GLU A 263 5.41 4.58 30.94
CA GLU A 263 4.37 5.62 30.99
C GLU A 263 3.88 5.84 32.43
N GLU A 264 3.63 4.77 33.18
CA GLU A 264 3.30 4.86 34.61
C GLU A 264 4.43 5.56 35.39
N SER A 265 5.69 5.20 35.14
CA SER A 265 6.84 5.77 35.86
C SER A 265 7.06 7.26 35.56
N ILE A 266 6.77 7.70 34.34
CA ILE A 266 6.86 9.12 33.94
C ILE A 266 5.72 9.94 34.57
N HIS A 267 4.54 9.34 34.75
CA HIS A 267 3.42 10.00 35.46
C HIS A 267 3.70 10.28 36.95
N TRP A 268 4.68 9.60 37.55
CA TRP A 268 5.09 9.80 38.93
C TRP A 268 6.25 10.81 39.10
N ILE A 269 6.79 11.35 38.01
CA ILE A 269 7.85 12.39 38.00
C ILE A 269 7.21 13.75 37.73
#